data_AF-A0AAU8IJH1-F1
#
_entry.id   AF-A0AAU8IJH1-F1
#
_cell.length_a   1.000
_cell.length_b   1.000
_cell.length_c   1.000
_cell.angle_alpha   90.00
_cell.angle_beta   90.00
_cell.angle_gamma   90.00
#
_symmetry.space_group_name_H-M   'P 1'
#
loop_
_entity.id
_entity.type
_entity.pdbx_description
1 polymer ?
#
loop_
_entity_poly.entity_id
_entity_poly.type
_entity_poly.pdbx_seq_one_letter_code
_entity_poly.pdbx_strand_id
1 'polypeptide(L)'
;MTVNERNRLENEWLRLSRAPSELRIWVDGRVQPAAPDYFDAEILRLARRLSRQPEHRNGFLCMRLIGEAIGELQEKQWVSDVFIFWRIRKLIEAGKLTTGAPPGQILHARLTVHKN
;
A
#
# COMPACT_ATOMS: atom_id res chain seq x y z
N MET A 1 22.43 -22.07 14.69
CA MET A 1 22.50 -20.61 14.93
C MET A 1 23.65 -20.36 15.89
N THR A 2 24.60 -19.47 15.55
CA THR A 2 25.74 -19.16 16.43
C THR A 2 25.33 -18.11 17.47
N VAL A 3 26.09 -17.97 18.56
CA VAL A 3 25.87 -16.93 19.59
C VAL A 3 25.93 -15.53 18.97
N ASN A 4 26.85 -15.30 18.03
CA ASN A 4 26.98 -14.01 17.35
C ASN A 4 25.77 -13.71 16.45
N GLU A 5 25.25 -14.71 15.74
CA GLU A 5 24.03 -14.57 14.93
C GLU A 5 22.83 -14.21 15.80
N ARG A 6 22.69 -14.89 16.94
CA ARG A 6 21.64 -14.63 17.92
C ARG A 6 21.71 -13.19 18.46
N ASN A 7 22.88 -12.77 18.92
CA ASN A 7 23.08 -11.42 19.47
C ASN A 7 22.77 -10.33 18.43
N ARG A 8 23.11 -10.56 17.16
CA ARG A 8 22.76 -9.66 16.06
C ARG A 8 21.25 -9.53 15.88
N LEU A 9 20.53 -10.65 15.85
CA LEU A 9 19.07 -10.67 15.71
C LEU A 9 18.37 -10.02 16.92
N GLU A 10 18.84 -10.26 18.13
CA GLU A 10 18.29 -9.64 19.35
C GLU A 10 18.45 -8.12 19.35
N ASN A 11 19.62 -7.62 18.95
CA ASN A 11 19.86 -6.18 18.83
C ASN A 11 19.01 -5.54 17.71
N GLU A 12 18.85 -6.23 16.58
CA GLU A 12 17.98 -5.80 15.48
C GLU A 12 16.51 -5.75 15.92
N TRP A 13 16.04 -6.75 16.64
CA TRP A 13 14.70 -6.78 17.22
C TRP A 13 14.46 -5.64 18.20
N LEU A 14 15.42 -5.36 19.10
CA LEU A 14 15.35 -4.23 20.03
C LEU A 14 15.29 -2.89 19.30
N ARG A 15 16.08 -2.72 18.22
CA ARG A 15 16.02 -1.51 17.39
C ARG A 15 14.66 -1.35 16.72
N LEU A 16 14.11 -2.42 16.14
CA LEU A 16 12.84 -2.40 15.42
C LEU A 16 11.64 -2.19 16.33
N SER A 17 11.65 -2.76 17.54
CA SER A 17 10.56 -2.63 18.52
C SER A 17 10.50 -1.24 19.14
N ARG A 18 11.63 -0.54 19.23
CA ARG A 18 11.71 0.84 19.74
C ARG A 18 11.43 1.91 18.67
N ALA A 19 11.47 1.56 17.39
CA ALA A 19 11.20 2.50 16.31
C ALA A 19 9.69 2.85 16.25
N PRO A 20 9.32 4.15 16.28
CA PRO A 20 7.93 4.59 16.20
C PRO A 20 7.42 4.57 14.75
N SER A 21 7.63 3.46 14.02
CA SER A 21 7.20 3.30 12.63
C SER A 21 5.91 2.50 12.54
N GLU A 22 4.90 3.04 11.86
CA GLU A 22 3.65 2.32 11.57
C GLU A 22 3.81 1.26 10.47
N LEU A 23 4.81 1.42 9.59
CA LEU A 23 5.12 0.47 8.52
C LEU A 23 6.57 -0.02 8.63
N ARG A 24 6.76 -1.32 8.36
CA ARG A 24 8.08 -1.96 8.21
C ARG A 24 8.14 -2.66 6.87
N ILE A 25 9.22 -2.44 6.12
CA ILE A 25 9.44 -3.00 4.79
C ILE A 25 10.70 -3.88 4.74
N TRP A 26 10.73 -4.84 3.82
CA TRP A 26 11.92 -5.64 3.55
C TRP A 26 12.73 -5.01 2.41
N VAL A 27 13.92 -4.50 2.71
CA VAL A 27 14.82 -3.87 1.73
C VAL A 27 16.24 -4.29 2.05
N ASP A 28 16.99 -4.72 1.03
CA ASP A 28 18.39 -5.16 1.12
C ASP A 28 18.62 -6.27 2.16
N GLY A 29 17.67 -7.23 2.23
CA GLY A 29 17.75 -8.35 3.14
C GLY A 29 17.51 -8.00 4.62
N ARG A 30 16.96 -6.82 4.90
CA ARG A 30 16.70 -6.36 6.27
C ARG A 30 15.32 -5.71 6.39
N VAL A 31 14.76 -5.77 7.59
CA VAL A 31 13.55 -5.03 7.95
C VAL A 31 13.92 -3.59 8.26
N GLN A 32 13.29 -2.65 7.58
CA GLN A 32 13.51 -1.21 7.76
C GLN A 32 12.19 -0.50 8.07
N PRO A 33 12.18 0.49 8.98
CA PRO A 33 11.01 1.34 9.18
C PRO A 33 10.76 2.18 7.92
N ALA A 34 9.49 2.39 7.58
CA ALA A 34 9.07 3.24 6.47
C ALA A 34 7.89 4.12 6.88
N ALA A 35 7.69 5.20 6.13
CA ALA A 35 6.51 6.03 6.28
C ALA A 35 5.25 5.26 5.81
N PRO A 36 4.07 5.50 6.40
CA PRO A 36 2.86 4.75 6.03
C PRO A 36 2.44 4.96 4.57
N ASP A 37 2.85 6.07 3.95
CA ASP A 37 2.58 6.45 2.56
C ASP A 37 3.61 5.92 1.56
N TYR A 38 4.56 5.08 1.99
CA TYR A 38 5.64 4.55 1.14
C TYR A 38 5.14 3.95 -0.19
N PHE A 39 3.97 3.30 -0.19
CA PHE A 39 3.38 2.67 -1.36
C PHE A 39 2.39 3.56 -2.15
N ASP A 40 2.13 4.79 -1.70
CA ASP A 40 1.11 5.65 -2.32
C ASP A 40 1.42 5.99 -3.78
N ALA A 41 2.68 6.26 -4.09
CA ALA A 41 3.11 6.56 -5.45
C ALA A 41 2.84 5.38 -6.41
N GLU A 42 3.08 4.16 -5.94
CA GLU A 42 2.87 2.93 -6.70
C GLU A 42 1.37 2.65 -6.87
N ILE A 43 0.59 2.78 -5.80
CA ILE A 43 -0.88 2.64 -5.85
C ILE A 43 -1.48 3.67 -6.84
N LEU A 44 -1.00 4.91 -6.83
CA LEU A 44 -1.45 5.93 -7.77
C LEU A 44 -1.03 5.64 -9.21
N ARG A 45 0.16 5.08 -9.43
CA ARG A 45 0.61 4.64 -10.75
C ARG A 45 -0.36 3.58 -11.32
N LEU A 46 -0.72 2.59 -10.51
CA LEU A 46 -1.67 1.54 -10.89
C LEU A 46 -3.07 2.10 -11.13
N ALA A 47 -3.54 3.01 -10.28
CA ALA A 47 -4.81 3.69 -10.46
C ALA A 47 -4.88 4.47 -11.79
N ARG A 48 -3.80 5.18 -12.16
CA ARG A 48 -3.69 5.86 -13.46
C ARG A 48 -3.62 4.88 -14.63
N ARG A 49 -2.98 3.72 -14.45
CA ARG A 49 -2.95 2.68 -15.48
C ARG A 49 -4.37 2.16 -15.74
N LEU A 50 -5.11 1.85 -14.69
CA LEU A 50 -6.52 1.44 -14.79
C LEU A 50 -7.39 2.52 -15.42
N SER A 51 -7.24 3.80 -15.03
CA SER A 51 -8.09 4.88 -15.58
C SER A 51 -7.89 5.15 -17.06
N ARG A 52 -6.78 4.68 -17.65
CA ARG A 52 -6.49 4.78 -19.09
C ARG A 52 -7.12 3.65 -19.91
N GLN A 53 -7.62 2.60 -19.26
CA GLN A 53 -8.27 1.48 -19.93
C GLN A 53 -9.68 1.90 -20.41
N PRO A 54 -10.08 1.62 -21.67
CA PRO A 54 -11.38 2.02 -22.21
C PRO A 54 -12.59 1.61 -21.36
N GLU A 55 -12.56 0.40 -20.80
CA GLU A 55 -13.58 -0.17 -19.91
C GLU A 55 -13.71 0.54 -18.55
N HIS A 56 -12.77 1.42 -18.23
CA HIS A 56 -12.68 2.16 -16.97
C HIS A 56 -12.85 3.67 -17.15
N ARG A 57 -13.41 4.11 -18.30
CA ARG A 57 -13.71 5.53 -18.58
C ARG A 57 -14.53 6.21 -17.49
N ASN A 58 -15.42 5.46 -16.83
CA ASN A 58 -16.28 5.92 -15.73
C ASN A 58 -15.77 5.48 -14.34
N GLY A 59 -14.46 5.25 -14.22
CA GLY A 59 -13.82 4.73 -13.02
C GLY A 59 -13.74 3.21 -12.98
N PHE A 60 -12.91 2.70 -12.07
CA PHE A 60 -12.63 1.27 -11.87
C PHE A 60 -12.99 0.86 -10.45
N LEU A 61 -13.26 -0.42 -10.21
CA LEU A 61 -13.63 -0.90 -8.88
C LEU A 61 -12.44 -0.78 -7.90
N CYS A 62 -12.71 -0.40 -6.65
CA CYS A 62 -11.69 -0.35 -5.60
C CYS A 62 -11.01 -1.71 -5.41
N MET A 63 -11.79 -2.79 -5.34
CA MET A 63 -11.27 -4.16 -5.31
C MET A 63 -10.35 -4.51 -6.49
N ARG A 64 -10.55 -3.91 -7.68
CA ARG A 64 -9.64 -4.13 -8.82
C ARG A 64 -8.28 -3.48 -8.57
N LEU A 65 -8.27 -2.25 -8.05
CA LEU A 65 -7.02 -1.56 -7.68
C LEU A 65 -6.26 -2.30 -6.58
N ILE A 66 -6.98 -2.86 -5.60
CA ILE A 66 -6.38 -3.71 -4.55
C ILE A 66 -5.70 -4.93 -5.19
N GLY A 67 -6.39 -5.65 -6.07
CA GLY A 67 -5.83 -6.82 -6.75
C GLY A 67 -4.59 -6.49 -7.61
N GLU A 68 -4.62 -5.39 -8.34
CA GLU A 68 -3.45 -4.90 -9.11
C GLU A 68 -2.27 -4.56 -8.18
N ALA A 69 -2.55 -3.91 -7.05
CA ALA A 69 -1.52 -3.56 -6.08
C ALA A 69 -0.92 -4.80 -5.42
N ILE A 70 -1.73 -5.80 -5.06
CA ILE A 70 -1.22 -7.08 -4.54
C ILE A 70 -0.30 -7.73 -5.58
N GLY A 71 -0.77 -7.88 -6.83
CA GLY A 71 0.02 -8.52 -7.89
C GLY A 71 1.37 -7.86 -8.12
N GLU A 72 1.42 -6.53 -8.14
CA GLU A 72 2.67 -5.79 -8.43
C GLU A 72 3.57 -5.62 -7.21
N LEU A 73 2.99 -5.50 -6.01
CA LEU A 73 3.77 -5.33 -4.78
C LEU A 73 4.32 -6.66 -4.26
N GLN A 74 3.59 -7.77 -4.44
CA GLN A 74 3.97 -9.06 -3.87
C GLN A 74 5.32 -9.59 -4.38
N GLU A 75 5.76 -9.19 -5.57
CA GLU A 75 7.11 -9.50 -6.08
C GLU A 75 8.23 -8.81 -5.29
N LYS A 76 7.94 -7.69 -4.63
CA LYS A 76 8.91 -6.84 -3.92
C LYS A 76 8.75 -6.88 -2.41
N GLN A 77 7.52 -6.97 -1.93
CA GLN A 77 7.15 -6.89 -0.53
C GLN A 77 5.82 -7.60 -0.28
N TRP A 78 5.74 -8.38 0.78
CA TRP A 78 4.45 -8.89 1.25
C TRP A 78 3.66 -7.77 1.94
N VAL A 79 2.55 -7.35 1.33
CA VAL A 79 1.67 -6.28 1.84
C VAL A 79 0.24 -6.80 1.88
N SER A 80 -0.47 -6.60 2.99
CA SER A 80 -1.85 -7.04 3.11
C SER A 80 -2.81 -6.17 2.29
N ASP A 81 -3.87 -6.79 1.81
CA ASP A 81 -4.99 -6.14 1.14
C ASP A 81 -5.66 -5.10 2.05
N VAL A 82 -5.79 -5.38 3.35
CA VAL A 82 -6.30 -4.43 4.36
C VAL A 82 -5.44 -3.17 4.44
N PHE A 83 -4.11 -3.31 4.41
CA PHE A 83 -3.21 -2.15 4.40
C PHE A 83 -3.35 -1.35 3.10
N ILE A 84 -3.38 -2.02 1.94
CA ILE A 84 -3.57 -1.35 0.65
C ILE A 84 -4.91 -0.60 0.63
N PHE A 85 -5.98 -1.22 1.11
CA PHE A 85 -7.29 -0.59 1.20
C PHE A 85 -7.27 0.63 2.12
N TRP A 86 -6.58 0.55 3.26
CA TRP A 86 -6.37 1.69 4.14
C TRP A 86 -5.61 2.82 3.43
N ARG A 87 -4.57 2.52 2.64
CA ARG A 87 -3.87 3.53 1.81
C ARG A 87 -4.77 4.16 0.76
N ILE A 88 -5.60 3.37 0.08
CA ILE A 88 -6.59 3.90 -0.88
C ILE A 88 -7.54 4.89 -0.19
N ARG A 89 -8.01 4.59 1.04
CA ARG A 89 -8.82 5.52 1.82
C ARG A 89 -8.07 6.82 2.13
N LYS A 90 -6.79 6.74 2.50
CA LYS A 90 -5.94 7.92 2.73
C LYS A 90 -5.74 8.75 1.47
N LEU A 91 -5.62 8.10 0.31
CA LEU A 91 -5.55 8.79 -0.99
C LEU A 91 -6.88 9.46 -1.39
N ILE A 92 -8.02 8.90 -0.96
CA ILE A 92 -9.34 9.54 -1.12
C ILE A 92 -9.45 10.78 -0.21
N GLU A 93 -9.06 10.65 1.06
CA GLU A 93 -9.01 11.77 2.02
C GLU A 93 -8.11 12.91 1.51
N ALA A 94 -6.99 12.57 0.86
CA ALA A 94 -6.06 13.52 0.25
C ALA A 94 -6.49 14.06 -1.13
N GLY A 95 -7.68 13.70 -1.62
CA GLY A 95 -8.23 14.15 -2.91
C GLY A 95 -7.52 13.61 -4.16
N LYS A 96 -6.63 12.61 -4.02
CA LYS A 96 -5.93 11.99 -5.16
C LYS A 96 -6.80 10.97 -5.89
N LEU A 97 -7.69 10.32 -5.15
CA LEU A 97 -8.74 9.44 -5.65
C LEU A 97 -10.10 9.99 -5.20
N THR A 98 -11.15 9.70 -5.94
CA THR A 98 -12.52 10.10 -5.58
C THR A 98 -13.48 8.94 -5.72
N THR A 99 -14.48 8.91 -4.84
CA THR A 99 -15.59 7.95 -4.85
C THR A 99 -16.87 8.66 -4.41
N GLY A 100 -18.01 8.27 -4.97
CA GLY A 100 -19.33 8.73 -4.52
C GLY A 100 -19.93 7.90 -3.39
N ALA A 101 -19.25 6.83 -2.95
CA ALA A 101 -19.76 5.91 -1.95
C ALA A 101 -19.40 6.32 -0.52
N PRO A 102 -20.25 6.02 0.47
CA PRO A 102 -19.94 6.24 1.88
C PRO A 102 -18.80 5.31 2.36
N PRO A 103 -18.13 5.61 3.49
CA PRO A 103 -16.95 4.88 3.96
C PRO A 103 -17.10 3.36 4.05
N GLY A 104 -18.28 2.86 4.47
CA GLY A 104 -18.56 1.43 4.59
C GLY A 104 -18.75 0.67 3.27
N GLN A 105 -18.82 1.38 2.14
CA GLN A 105 -19.09 0.80 0.82
C GLN A 105 -17.95 0.99 -0.18
N ILE A 106 -16.86 1.67 0.20
CA ILE A 106 -15.76 2.03 -0.71
C ILE A 106 -15.15 0.79 -1.39
N LEU A 107 -15.05 -0.34 -0.69
CA LEU A 107 -14.44 -1.56 -1.22
C LEU A 107 -15.10 -2.05 -2.53
N HIS A 108 -16.42 -1.89 -2.63
CA HIS A 108 -17.21 -2.28 -3.80
C HIS A 108 -17.52 -1.10 -4.74
N ALA A 109 -17.07 0.10 -4.39
CA ALA A 109 -17.33 1.31 -5.15
C ALA A 109 -16.38 1.47 -6.33
N ARG A 110 -16.80 2.32 -7.28
CA ARG A 110 -15.90 2.82 -8.32
C ARG A 110 -15.08 3.99 -7.80
N LEU A 111 -13.80 3.98 -8.18
CA LEU A 111 -12.85 5.03 -7.94
C LEU A 111 -12.54 5.74 -9.26
N THR A 112 -12.33 7.05 -9.18
CA THR A 112 -11.75 7.85 -10.26
C THR A 112 -10.48 8.53 -9.77
N VAL A 113 -9.53 8.75 -10.68
CA VAL A 113 -8.28 9.47 -10.39
C VAL A 113 -8.51 10.95 -10.65
N HIS A 114 -8.08 11.80 -9.73
CA HIS A 114 -8.12 13.25 -9.96
C HIS A 114 -7.19 13.61 -11.13
N LYS A 115 -7.69 14.39 -12.09
CA LYS A 115 -6.88 14.93 -13.19
C LYS A 115 -6.27 16.24 -12.67
N ASN A 116 -4.97 16.25 -12.41
CA ASN A 116 -4.22 17.49 -12.24
C ASN A 116 -4.29 18.34 -13.50
#